data_AF-A0A928P870-F1
#
_entry.id   AF-A0A928P870-F1
#
_cell.length_a   1.000
_cell.length_b   1.000
_cell.length_c   1.000
_cell.angle_alpha   90.00
_cell.angle_beta   90.00
_cell.angle_gamma   90.00
#
_symmetry.space_group_name_H-M   'P 1'
#
loop_
_entity.id
_entity.type
_entity.pdbx_description
1 polymer ?
#
loop_
_entity_poly.entity_id
_entity_poly.type
_entity_poly.pdbx_seq_one_letter_code
_entity_poly.pdbx_strand_id
1 'polypeptide(L)'
;MALRAFGGTVFAKQKSFLSWHRRLSKTLLDRKGERKLKTFYAALVIFLILLILIVCNGIFIRRTAKELEEKLQTLPPCEDAEAAVAALSDFWEARKTWVGLSIPNEIVRDMTDRMTEVAVAAKQKNSENFDLAIQLSINAARQLRYAEQISIENLL
;
A
#
# COMPACT_ATOMS: atom_id res chain seq x y z
N MET A 1 -28.98 -30.85 -74.72
CA MET A 1 -29.26 -31.15 -73.29
C MET A 1 -27.99 -30.91 -72.46
N ALA A 2 -27.48 -29.68 -72.37
CA ALA A 2 -26.19 -29.40 -71.72
C ALA A 2 -26.05 -27.93 -71.24
N LEU A 3 -27.02 -27.42 -70.47
CA LEU A 3 -26.97 -26.04 -69.96
C LEU A 3 -27.46 -25.90 -68.51
N ARG A 4 -27.38 -26.97 -67.71
CA ARG A 4 -27.73 -26.96 -66.28
C ARG A 4 -26.57 -27.19 -65.30
N ALA A 5 -25.36 -27.51 -65.77
CA ALA A 5 -24.26 -27.93 -64.89
C ALA A 5 -23.36 -26.79 -64.38
N PHE A 6 -23.36 -25.61 -65.00
CA PHE A 6 -22.39 -24.55 -64.68
C PHE A 6 -22.83 -23.59 -63.54
N GLY A 7 -24.13 -23.51 -63.23
CA GLY A 7 -24.63 -22.63 -62.15
C GLY A 7 -24.43 -23.19 -60.74
N GLY A 8 -24.40 -24.52 -60.58
CA GLY A 8 -24.33 -25.17 -59.26
C GLY A 8 -22.97 -25.07 -58.58
N THR A 9 -21.88 -25.14 -59.36
CA THR A 9 -20.50 -25.13 -58.84
C THR A 9 -20.05 -23.75 -58.38
N VAL A 10 -20.48 -22.68 -59.06
CA VAL A 10 -20.17 -21.29 -58.68
C VAL A 10 -20.92 -20.89 -57.39
N PHE A 11 -22.20 -21.25 -57.29
CA PHE A 11 -23.01 -21.00 -56.08
C PHE A 11 -22.53 -21.81 -54.86
N ALA A 12 -22.05 -23.04 -55.05
CA ALA A 12 -21.48 -23.85 -53.98
C ALA A 12 -20.16 -23.26 -53.45
N LYS A 13 -19.29 -22.74 -54.33
CA LYS A 13 -18.03 -22.10 -53.95
C LYS A 13 -18.26 -20.80 -53.16
N GLN A 14 -19.28 -20.02 -53.54
CA GLN A 14 -19.63 -18.76 -52.85
C GLN A 14 -20.21 -18.98 -51.45
N LYS A 15 -21.07 -19.99 -51.27
CA LYS A 15 -21.59 -20.37 -49.93
C LYS A 15 -20.51 -20.92 -49.01
N SER A 16 -19.58 -21.72 -49.55
CA SER A 16 -18.41 -22.22 -48.82
C SER A 16 -17.56 -21.07 -48.26
N PHE A 17 -17.23 -20.08 -49.11
CA PHE A 17 -16.44 -18.91 -48.73
C PHE A 17 -17.10 -18.06 -47.64
N LEU A 18 -18.40 -17.79 -47.75
CA LEU A 18 -19.17 -17.06 -46.72
C LEU A 18 -19.25 -17.82 -45.39
N SER A 19 -19.36 -19.16 -45.44
CA SER A 19 -19.38 -20.01 -44.23
C SER A 19 -18.02 -20.06 -43.52
N TRP A 20 -16.94 -19.96 -44.29
CA TRP A 20 -15.57 -19.90 -43.78
C TRP A 20 -15.28 -18.54 -43.15
N HIS A 21 -15.70 -17.45 -43.80
CA HIS A 21 -15.56 -16.09 -43.27
C HIS A 21 -16.34 -15.88 -41.96
N ARG A 22 -17.58 -16.41 -41.85
CA ARG A 22 -18.35 -16.37 -40.59
C ARG A 22 -17.69 -17.16 -39.46
N ARG A 23 -17.06 -18.31 -39.76
CA ARG A 23 -16.33 -19.11 -38.76
C ARG A 23 -15.05 -18.43 -38.28
N LEU A 24 -14.31 -17.79 -39.18
CA LEU A 24 -13.14 -16.99 -38.81
C LEU A 24 -13.50 -15.75 -38.00
N SER A 25 -14.56 -15.02 -38.38
CA SER A 25 -15.00 -13.86 -37.59
C SER A 25 -15.46 -14.26 -36.19
N LYS A 26 -16.17 -15.38 -36.02
CA LYS A 26 -16.55 -15.88 -34.68
C LYS A 26 -15.33 -16.26 -33.84
N THR A 27 -14.40 -17.03 -34.40
CA THR A 27 -13.20 -17.48 -33.67
C THR A 27 -12.24 -16.33 -33.33
N LEU A 28 -12.14 -15.30 -34.18
CA LEU A 28 -11.35 -14.10 -33.90
C LEU A 28 -12.01 -13.20 -32.85
N LEU A 29 -13.34 -13.07 -32.86
CA LEU A 29 -14.09 -12.35 -31.83
C LEU A 29 -14.00 -13.05 -30.47
N ASP A 30 -14.11 -14.38 -30.43
CA ASP A 30 -13.92 -15.18 -29.20
C ASP A 30 -12.51 -15.00 -28.64
N ARG A 31 -11.47 -15.12 -29.46
CA ARG A 31 -10.07 -14.92 -29.01
C ARG A 31 -9.78 -13.48 -28.60
N LYS A 32 -10.51 -12.49 -29.13
CA LYS A 32 -10.37 -11.07 -28.73
C LYS A 32 -11.14 -10.79 -27.44
N GLY A 33 -12.30 -11.43 -27.25
CA GLY A 33 -13.09 -11.41 -26.02
C GLY A 33 -12.37 -12.09 -24.85
N GLU A 34 -11.83 -13.28 -25.04
CA GLU A 34 -11.06 -14.02 -24.02
C GLU A 34 -9.82 -13.25 -23.56
N ARG A 35 -9.09 -12.60 -24.49
CA ARG A 35 -7.92 -11.79 -24.11
C ARG A 35 -8.31 -10.57 -23.29
N LYS A 36 -9.37 -9.86 -23.69
CA LYS A 36 -9.91 -8.72 -22.91
C LYS A 36 -10.37 -9.14 -21.51
N LEU A 37 -11.02 -10.30 -21.41
CA LEU A 37 -11.49 -10.85 -20.13
C LEU A 37 -10.30 -11.22 -19.21
N LYS A 38 -9.25 -11.85 -19.75
CA LYS A 38 -8.02 -12.16 -18.99
C LYS A 38 -7.31 -10.90 -18.51
N THR A 39 -7.19 -9.87 -19.35
CA THR A 39 -6.59 -8.58 -18.94
C THR A 39 -7.45 -7.88 -17.88
N PHE A 40 -8.77 -7.95 -17.99
CA PHE A 40 -9.68 -7.41 -16.99
C PHE A 40 -9.51 -8.10 -15.63
N TYR A 41 -9.47 -9.43 -15.59
CA TYR A 41 -9.21 -10.16 -14.34
C TYR A 41 -7.82 -9.88 -13.78
N ALA A 42 -6.79 -9.78 -14.63
CA ALA A 42 -5.46 -9.40 -14.17
C ALA A 42 -5.45 -8.01 -13.53
N ALA A 43 -6.11 -7.02 -14.14
CA ALA A 43 -6.25 -5.69 -13.57
C ALA A 43 -7.05 -5.69 -12.26
N LEU A 44 -8.13 -6.48 -12.18
CA LEU A 44 -8.92 -6.65 -10.97
C LEU A 44 -8.08 -7.24 -9.83
N VAL A 45 -7.28 -8.28 -10.11
CA VAL A 45 -6.40 -8.90 -9.11
C VAL A 45 -5.35 -7.90 -8.63
N ILE A 46 -4.71 -7.16 -9.52
CA ILE A 46 -3.74 -6.11 -9.15
C ILE A 46 -4.42 -5.05 -8.27
N PHE A 47 -5.62 -4.61 -8.64
CA PHE A 47 -6.38 -3.65 -7.86
C PHE A 47 -6.70 -4.16 -6.45
N LEU A 48 -7.13 -5.42 -6.31
CA LEU A 48 -7.38 -6.03 -5.00
C LEU A 48 -6.09 -6.15 -4.17
N ILE A 49 -4.95 -6.50 -4.79
CA ILE A 49 -3.65 -6.55 -4.10
C ILE A 49 -3.28 -5.16 -3.58
N LEU A 50 -3.45 -4.11 -4.38
CA LEU A 50 -3.18 -2.73 -3.96
C LEU A 50 -4.06 -2.32 -2.78
N LEU A 51 -5.36 -2.64 -2.80
CA LEU A 51 -6.24 -2.38 -1.66
C LEU A 51 -5.79 -3.10 -0.39
N ILE A 52 -5.40 -4.37 -0.50
CA ILE A 52 -4.89 -5.14 0.65
C ILE A 52 -3.61 -4.48 1.20
N LEU A 53 -2.68 -4.07 0.33
CA LEU A 53 -1.45 -3.40 0.75
C LEU A 53 -1.72 -2.08 1.49
N ILE A 54 -2.68 -1.28 1.02
CA ILE A 54 -3.07 -0.03 1.68
C ILE A 54 -3.62 -0.32 3.08
N VAL A 55 -4.56 -1.27 3.20
CA VAL A 55 -5.15 -1.64 4.50
C VAL A 55 -4.10 -2.22 5.46
N CYS A 56 -3.25 -3.12 4.98
CA CYS A 56 -2.17 -3.69 5.78
C CYS A 56 -1.20 -2.61 6.26
N ASN A 57 -0.86 -1.64 5.41
CA ASN A 57 0.04 -0.55 5.83
C ASN A 57 -0.61 0.38 6.86
N GLY A 58 -1.91 0.68 6.72
CA GLY A 58 -2.65 1.44 7.73
C GLY A 58 -2.64 0.76 9.10
N ILE A 59 -2.92 -0.55 9.13
CA ILE A 59 -2.83 -1.36 10.36
C ILE A 59 -1.41 -1.34 10.93
N PHE A 60 -0.38 -1.45 10.08
CA PHE A 60 1.02 -1.41 10.50
C PHE A 60 1.40 -0.07 11.13
N ILE A 61 1.00 1.05 10.53
CA ILE A 61 1.24 2.40 11.07
C ILE A 61 0.54 2.56 12.41
N ARG A 62 -0.73 2.16 12.50
CA ARG A 62 -1.50 2.26 13.75
C ARG A 62 -0.89 1.43 14.88
N ARG A 63 -0.42 0.22 14.60
CA ARG A 63 0.30 -0.62 15.57
C ARG A 63 1.62 0.02 15.98
N THR A 64 2.39 0.50 15.02
CA THR A 64 3.68 1.16 15.27
C THR A 64 3.51 2.40 16.16
N ALA A 65 2.54 3.26 15.85
CA ALA A 65 2.23 4.45 16.64
C ALA A 65 1.80 4.10 18.08
N LYS A 66 0.97 3.06 18.24
CA LYS A 66 0.55 2.58 19.57
C LYS A 66 1.73 2.02 20.37
N GLU A 67 2.57 1.19 19.74
CA GLU A 67 3.75 0.62 20.38
C GLU A 67 4.78 1.70 20.76
N LEU A 68 4.94 2.75 19.94
CA LEU A 68 5.76 3.92 20.29
C LEU A 68 5.21 4.61 21.53
N GLU A 69 3.91 4.91 21.56
CA GLU A 69 3.27 5.55 22.71
C GLU A 69 3.44 4.72 23.99
N GLU A 70 3.19 3.40 23.93
CA GLU A 70 3.35 2.48 25.06
C GLU A 70 4.82 2.43 25.55
N LYS A 71 5.79 2.36 24.63
CA LYS A 71 7.21 2.34 24.99
C LYS A 71 7.67 3.67 25.59
N LEU A 72 7.21 4.80 25.06
CA LEU A 72 7.50 6.13 25.60
C LEU A 72 6.94 6.31 27.01
N GLN A 73 5.73 5.82 27.27
CA GLN A 73 5.08 5.88 28.60
C GLN A 73 5.72 4.98 29.64
N THR A 74 6.44 3.93 29.20
CA THR A 74 7.09 2.95 30.07
C THR A 74 8.61 3.13 30.13
N LEU A 75 9.13 4.26 29.63
CA LEU A 75 10.54 4.60 29.80
C LEU A 75 10.87 4.74 31.29
N PRO A 76 12.02 4.22 31.75
CA PRO A 76 12.45 4.40 33.12
C PRO A 76 12.84 5.87 33.36
N PRO A 77 13.10 6.25 34.62
CA PRO A 77 13.60 7.58 34.96
C PRO A 77 14.87 7.93 34.16
N CYS A 78 15.07 9.23 33.92
CA CYS A 78 16.14 9.77 33.07
C CYS A 78 17.53 9.19 33.37
N GLU A 79 17.83 8.89 34.64
CA GLU A 79 19.12 8.34 35.08
C GLU A 79 19.46 6.96 34.49
N ASP A 80 18.43 6.14 34.23
CA ASP A 80 18.54 4.76 33.74
C ASP A 80 18.00 4.59 32.29
N ALA A 81 17.58 5.69 31.66
CA ALA A 81 16.84 5.66 30.40
C ALA A 81 17.68 5.45 29.15
N GLU A 82 18.99 5.65 29.18
CA GLU A 82 19.85 5.67 27.98
C GLU A 82 19.70 4.39 27.13
N ALA A 83 19.76 3.21 27.76
CA ALA A 83 19.61 1.94 27.05
C ALA A 83 18.19 1.72 26.51
N ALA A 84 17.16 2.14 27.26
CA ALA A 84 15.77 2.02 26.84
C ALA A 84 15.44 2.95 25.66
N VAL A 85 16.00 4.17 25.67
CA VAL A 85 15.85 5.15 24.59
C VAL A 85 16.59 4.71 23.33
N ALA A 86 17.77 4.10 23.46
CA ALA A 86 18.48 3.50 22.33
C ALA A 86 17.62 2.39 21.68
N ALA A 87 17.08 1.46 22.48
CA ALA A 87 16.21 0.41 21.97
C ALA A 87 14.92 0.95 21.32
N LEU A 88 14.36 2.05 21.85
CA LEU A 88 13.22 2.74 21.25
C LEU A 88 13.58 3.42 19.92
N SER A 89 14.78 3.99 19.82
CA SER A 89 15.30 4.60 18.59
C SER A 89 15.49 3.55 17.50
N ASP A 90 16.09 2.40 17.84
CA ASP A 90 16.24 1.26 16.92
C ASP A 90 14.87 0.73 16.46
N PHE A 91 13.90 0.67 17.37
CA PHE A 91 12.54 0.28 17.06
C PHE A 91 11.90 1.19 16.01
N TRP A 92 12.08 2.50 16.15
CA TRP A 92 11.59 3.50 15.20
C TRP A 92 12.30 3.42 13.86
N GLU A 93 13.64 3.38 13.87
CA GLU A 93 14.48 3.31 12.67
C GLU A 93 14.13 2.11 11.79
N ALA A 94 13.88 0.94 12.40
CA ALA A 94 13.47 -0.26 11.67
C ALA A 94 12.11 -0.13 10.96
N ARG A 95 11.25 0.81 11.38
CA ARG A 95 9.87 0.96 10.91
C ARG A 95 9.62 2.22 10.10
N LYS A 96 10.44 3.26 10.26
CA LYS A 96 10.21 4.59 9.65
C LYS A 96 10.08 4.54 8.13
N THR A 97 10.81 3.65 7.46
CA THR A 97 10.74 3.50 6.00
C THR A 97 9.34 3.05 5.55
N TRP A 98 8.76 2.08 6.25
CA TRP A 98 7.42 1.56 5.93
C TRP A 98 6.32 2.56 6.28
N VAL A 99 6.47 3.25 7.40
CA VAL A 99 5.56 4.34 7.80
C VAL A 99 5.60 5.47 6.77
N GLY A 100 6.78 5.86 6.29
CA GLY A 100 6.97 6.93 5.30
C GLY A 100 6.44 6.63 3.89
N LEU A 101 6.01 5.39 3.59
CA LEU A 101 5.36 5.08 2.32
C LEU A 101 3.93 5.64 2.21
N SER A 102 3.25 5.86 3.34
CA SER A 102 1.85 6.32 3.36
C SER A 102 1.60 7.54 4.23
N ILE A 103 2.61 7.99 5.00
CA ILE A 103 2.52 9.17 5.84
C ILE A 103 3.39 10.29 5.25
N PRO A 104 2.94 11.56 5.28
CA PRO A 104 3.77 12.70 4.88
C PRO A 104 5.13 12.70 5.59
N ASN A 105 6.20 12.95 4.82
CA ASN A 105 7.58 12.98 5.34
C ASN A 105 7.78 13.95 6.49
N GLU A 106 6.99 15.03 6.56
CA GLU A 106 7.05 16.01 7.65
C GLU A 106 6.71 15.40 9.01
N ILE A 107 5.69 14.52 9.07
CA ILE A 107 5.26 13.85 10.30
C ILE A 107 6.29 12.79 10.71
N VAL A 108 6.84 12.05 9.74
CA VAL A 108 7.90 11.06 9.98
C VAL A 108 9.18 11.74 10.49
N ARG A 109 9.52 12.91 9.92
CA ARG A 109 10.66 13.70 10.36
C ARG A 109 10.45 14.25 11.76
N ASP A 110 9.29 14.85 12.06
CA ASP A 110 9.00 15.35 13.41
C ASP A 110 9.13 14.23 14.46
N MET A 111 8.57 13.03 14.22
CA MET A 111 8.78 11.89 15.12
C MET A 111 10.26 11.53 15.31
N THR A 112 11.06 11.56 14.23
CA THR A 112 12.50 11.27 14.29
C THR A 112 13.26 12.32 15.08
N ASP A 113 12.90 13.60 14.91
CA ASP A 113 13.48 14.72 15.64
C ASP A 113 13.14 14.61 17.14
N ARG A 114 11.89 14.29 17.49
CA ARG A 114 11.49 14.06 18.90
C ARG A 114 12.21 12.89 19.55
N MET A 115 12.36 11.77 18.84
CA MET A 115 13.16 10.64 19.32
C MET A 115 14.62 11.04 19.61
N THR A 116 15.18 11.89 18.76
CA THR A 116 16.54 12.42 18.94
C THR A 116 16.62 13.34 20.17
N GLU A 117 15.62 14.20 20.39
CA GLU A 117 15.52 15.05 21.58
C GLU A 117 15.47 14.23 22.87
N VAL A 118 14.69 13.14 22.91
CA VAL A 118 14.64 12.22 24.06
C VAL A 118 16.01 11.59 24.32
N ALA A 119 16.70 11.13 23.26
CA ALA A 119 18.04 10.55 23.38
C ALA A 119 19.07 11.54 23.91
N VAL A 120 19.04 12.78 23.42
CA VAL A 120 19.93 13.86 23.89
C VAL A 120 19.64 14.20 25.36
N ALA A 121 18.37 14.32 25.75
CA ALA A 121 17.99 14.63 27.12
C ALA A 121 18.40 13.52 28.11
N ALA A 122 18.23 12.24 27.72
CA ALA A 122 18.68 11.09 28.51
C ALA A 122 20.21 11.11 28.70
N LYS A 123 20.96 11.36 27.62
CA LYS A 123 22.43 11.44 27.68
C LYS A 123 22.93 12.60 28.56
N GLN A 124 22.21 13.71 28.56
CA GLN A 124 22.52 14.87 29.41
C GLN A 124 22.06 14.70 30.87
N LYS A 125 21.32 13.63 31.18
CA LYS A 125 20.69 13.38 32.49
C LYS A 125 19.84 14.57 32.96
N ASN A 126 19.22 15.29 32.02
CA ASN A 126 18.35 16.42 32.31
C ASN A 126 16.90 15.92 32.39
N SER A 127 16.39 15.70 33.59
CA SER A 127 15.05 15.14 33.83
C SER A 127 13.92 16.02 33.29
N GLU A 128 14.01 17.34 33.44
CA GLU A 128 12.98 18.28 32.97
C GLU A 128 12.84 18.23 31.44
N ASN A 129 13.97 18.29 30.73
CA ASN A 129 13.97 18.19 29.27
C ASN A 129 13.56 16.79 28.79
N PHE A 130 13.89 15.76 29.57
CA PHE A 130 13.54 14.37 29.25
C PHE A 130 12.03 14.15 29.30
N ASP A 131 11.37 14.57 30.37
CA ASP A 131 9.92 14.44 30.52
C ASP A 131 9.17 15.25 29.45
N LEU A 132 9.64 16.46 29.15
CA LEU A 132 9.07 17.28 28.07
C LEU A 132 9.23 16.60 26.71
N ALA A 133 10.44 16.09 26.39
CA ALA A 133 10.72 15.42 25.14
C ALA A 133 9.88 14.13 24.98
N ILE A 134 9.64 13.39 26.07
CA ILE A 134 8.73 12.24 26.06
C ILE A 134 7.31 12.67 25.70
N GLN A 135 6.78 13.72 26.33
CA GLN A 135 5.43 14.19 26.04
C GLN A 135 5.27 14.66 24.59
N LEU A 136 6.27 15.38 24.06
CA LEU A 136 6.29 15.78 22.65
C LEU A 136 6.36 14.57 21.71
N SER A 137 7.17 13.57 22.05
CA SER A 137 7.26 12.31 21.29
C SER A 137 5.95 11.53 21.30
N ILE A 138 5.24 11.50 22.43
CA ILE A 138 3.91 10.87 22.52
C ILE A 138 2.91 11.60 21.63
N ASN A 139 2.95 12.93 21.61
CA ASN A 139 2.09 13.72 20.73
C ASN A 139 2.41 13.48 19.24
N ALA A 140 3.69 13.38 18.87
CA ALA A 140 4.10 13.02 17.51
C ALA A 140 3.63 11.59 17.14
N ALA A 141 3.74 10.63 18.04
CA ALA A 141 3.22 9.27 17.85
C ALA A 141 1.69 9.27 17.63
N ARG A 142 0.94 10.12 18.35
CA ARG A 142 -0.50 10.29 18.12
C ARG A 142 -0.79 10.91 16.76
N GLN A 143 -0.01 11.89 16.31
CA GLN A 143 -0.16 12.48 14.96
C GLN A 143 0.04 11.44 13.86
N LEU A 144 1.02 10.52 14.00
CA LEU A 144 1.19 9.39 13.08
C LEU A 144 -0.08 8.54 12.97
N ARG A 145 -0.74 8.29 14.11
CA ARG A 145 -2.00 7.53 14.15
C ARG A 145 -3.16 8.29 13.50
N TYR A 146 -3.25 9.61 13.68
CA TYR A 146 -4.31 10.42 13.07
C TYR A 146 -4.14 10.61 11.56
N ALA A 147 -2.90 10.73 11.08
CA ALA A 147 -2.61 10.85 9.66
C ALA A 147 -3.10 9.63 8.85
N GLU A 148 -3.14 8.45 9.46
CA GLU A 148 -3.74 7.25 8.87
C GLU A 148 -5.27 7.36 8.74
N GLN A 149 -5.96 7.87 9.76
CA GLN A 149 -7.43 8.00 9.73
C GLN A 149 -7.89 8.94 8.61
N ILE A 150 -7.21 10.07 8.42
CA ILE A 150 -7.49 11.02 7.34
C ILE A 150 -7.29 10.36 5.97
N SER A 151 -6.28 9.50 5.83
CA SER A 151 -6.05 8.78 4.58
C SER A 151 -7.15 7.78 4.25
N ILE A 152 -7.77 7.14 5.25
CA ILE A 152 -8.87 6.17 5.03
C ILE A 152 -10.20 6.89 4.81
N GLU A 153 -10.51 7.92 5.60
CA GLU A 153 -11.74 8.70 5.45
C GLU A 153 -11.80 9.44 4.10
N ASN A 154 -10.66 9.84 3.53
CA ASN A 154 -10.62 10.45 2.20
C ASN A 154 -10.72 9.43 1.04
N LEU A 155 -10.62 8.13 1.31
CA LEU A 155 -10.68 7.06 0.31
C LEU A 155 -12.04 6.33 0.26
N LEU A 156 -12.89 6.50 1.29
CA LEU A 156 -14.25 5.95 1.38
C LEU A 156 -15.31 7.00 1.00
#